data_AF-A0A7C8JW87-F1
#
_entry.id   AF-A0A7C8JW87-F1
#
_cell.length_a   1.000
_cell.length_b   1.000
_cell.length_c   1.000
_cell.angle_alpha   90.00
_cell.angle_beta   90.00
_cell.angle_gamma   90.00
#
_symmetry.space_group_name_H-M   'P 1'
#
loop_
_entity.id
_entity.type
_entity.pdbx_description
1 polymer ?
#
loop_
_entity_poly.entity_id
_entity_poly.type
_entity_poly.pdbx_seq_one_letter_code
_entity_poly.pdbx_strand_id
1 'polypeptide(L)'
;MRSFVVPNSFNLLQIARLRPTVNAFESAFHPTKQVRKCTAAAFAAPAASAPEQHPELVQDFTRQQNAKRILQEAVAATAPRQDWTRQEVSAIYYQPLLELAHQASLVHRRFHSPGEVQLCTLMNIKTGGCTEDCSYCAQATRYQDGTGLEAKRVETVESVLTAARIAKENGSTRFCMGAAWRDMRGRKNSLKNITEMVKGVKEMGMEVCVTLGMIDGDQAKQLKDAGLTAYNHNVDTSREFYPNVITTRTYDERLKTLGHVRDAGINVCSGGILGLGETSEDRVGLLHTVSTLPSHPESFPVNALVPIKGTPLGDTPPIPFPSVLRTIATARIIMPATIIRIAAGRKTMSEEKQALCFMAGANAIFTGEKMLTTDCNGWDEDSAMFGRWGLVPMKSFDKKPAESVGDISAARARPYYRSIA
;
A
#
# COMPACT_ATOMS: atom_id res chain seq x y z
N MET A 1 -31.02 -34.66 49.03
CA MET A 1 -30.34 -35.04 50.29
C MET A 1 -29.12 -34.15 50.43
N ARG A 2 -29.10 -33.34 51.52
CA ARG A 2 -27.97 -32.79 52.31
C ARG A 2 -26.71 -32.31 51.56
N SER A 3 -26.11 -31.15 51.81
CA SER A 3 -26.34 -30.05 52.74
C SER A 3 -25.46 -28.86 52.33
N PHE A 4 -25.91 -27.69 52.78
CA PHE A 4 -25.34 -26.35 52.71
C PHE A 4 -23.94 -26.14 53.34
N VAL A 5 -23.40 -24.95 53.01
CA VAL A 5 -22.51 -24.04 53.78
C VAL A 5 -21.01 -24.01 53.40
N VAL A 6 -20.63 -22.86 52.85
CA VAL A 6 -19.29 -22.25 52.81
C VAL A 6 -19.01 -21.59 54.17
N PRO A 7 -17.78 -21.61 54.74
CA PRO A 7 -17.02 -20.36 54.71
C PRO A 7 -15.48 -20.46 54.67
N ASN A 8 -14.89 -19.35 54.21
CA ASN A 8 -13.51 -18.87 54.37
C ASN A 8 -12.75 -19.35 55.61
N SER A 9 -11.43 -19.58 55.46
CA SER A 9 -10.38 -19.09 56.38
C SER A 9 -8.96 -19.36 55.84
N PHE A 10 -8.09 -18.37 56.03
CA PHE A 10 -6.63 -18.35 55.82
C PHE A 10 -5.89 -19.48 56.57
N ASN A 11 -4.82 -20.05 55.96
CA ASN A 11 -3.47 -20.05 56.56
C ASN A 11 -2.35 -20.65 55.67
N LEU A 12 -1.24 -19.90 55.64
CA LEU A 12 0.18 -20.28 55.76
C LEU A 12 0.82 -21.48 55.00
N LEU A 13 2.06 -21.21 54.56
CA LEU A 13 3.23 -22.11 54.50
C LEU A 13 3.34 -23.10 53.32
N GLN A 14 4.20 -22.78 52.33
CA GLN A 14 5.57 -23.33 52.21
C GLN A 14 6.16 -23.07 50.82
N ILE A 15 7.16 -22.19 50.76
CA ILE A 15 8.09 -22.06 49.64
C ILE A 15 9.19 -23.10 49.83
N ALA A 16 9.25 -24.10 48.95
CA ALA A 16 10.36 -25.04 48.87
C ALA A 16 11.42 -24.57 47.86
N ARG A 17 12.64 -24.52 48.39
CA ARG A 17 13.95 -24.28 47.76
C ARG A 17 14.24 -25.36 46.68
N LEU A 18 15.13 -25.17 45.68
CA LEU A 18 16.60 -25.20 45.81
C LEU A 18 17.30 -24.92 44.45
N ARG A 19 18.25 -23.95 44.48
CA ARG A 19 19.66 -23.92 43.98
C ARG A 19 20.02 -24.32 42.52
N PRO A 20 21.04 -23.67 41.92
CA PRO A 20 22.43 -24.08 42.17
C PRO A 20 23.40 -22.96 42.57
N THR A 21 24.43 -23.40 43.29
CA THR A 21 25.63 -22.74 43.80
C THR A 21 26.68 -22.48 42.73
N VAL A 22 27.43 -21.38 42.84
CA VAL A 22 28.78 -21.25 42.28
C VAL A 22 29.72 -20.65 43.32
N ASN A 23 30.92 -21.23 43.39
CA ASN A 23 31.92 -21.17 44.46
C ASN A 23 32.63 -19.81 44.61
N ALA A 24 33.06 -19.58 45.85
CA ALA A 24 33.97 -18.55 46.30
C ALA A 24 35.45 -18.90 46.00
N PHE A 25 36.26 -17.88 45.74
CA PHE A 25 37.70 -17.87 46.05
C PHE A 25 38.14 -16.41 46.29
N GLU A 26 38.39 -16.07 47.55
CA GLU A 26 39.15 -14.90 48.00
C GLU A 26 40.41 -15.41 48.67
N SER A 27 41.58 -14.88 48.30
CA SER A 27 42.76 -14.91 49.18
C SER A 27 43.63 -13.66 49.02
N ALA A 28 43.68 -12.92 50.13
CA ALA A 28 44.75 -12.11 50.72
C ALA A 28 45.92 -11.59 49.86
N PHE A 29 46.06 -10.25 49.83
CA PHE A 29 47.32 -9.55 49.56
C PHE A 29 47.85 -8.90 50.85
N HIS A 30 49.16 -9.03 51.09
CA HIS A 30 49.96 -8.23 52.03
C HIS A 30 51.12 -7.57 51.27
N PRO A 31 51.60 -6.38 51.69
CA PRO A 31 52.52 -5.58 50.88
C PRO A 31 53.98 -5.82 51.29
N THR A 32 54.87 -5.98 50.30
CA THR A 32 56.32 -5.88 50.52
C THR A 32 56.98 -4.96 49.49
N LYS A 33 57.69 -3.97 50.02
CA LYS A 33 58.57 -3.04 49.29
C LYS A 33 59.76 -3.80 48.70
N GLN A 34 60.04 -3.59 47.41
CA GLN A 34 61.41 -3.62 46.90
C GLN A 34 61.53 -2.68 45.70
N VAL A 35 62.29 -1.59 45.91
CA VAL A 35 62.71 -0.65 44.87
C VAL A 35 63.88 -1.31 44.13
N ARG A 36 63.71 -1.61 42.84
CA ARG A 36 64.82 -1.90 41.92
C ARG A 36 64.79 -0.88 40.79
N LYS A 37 65.92 -0.18 40.62
CA LYS A 37 66.20 0.76 39.53
C LYS A 37 66.16 0.02 38.20
N CYS A 38 65.20 0.34 37.35
CA CYS A 38 65.25 0.01 35.92
C CYS A 38 65.82 1.21 35.17
N THR A 39 66.88 0.96 34.41
CA THR A 39 67.49 1.89 33.45
C THR A 39 66.50 2.19 32.33
N ALA A 40 66.38 3.47 31.97
CA ALA A 40 65.52 3.93 30.87
C ALA A 40 66.12 3.48 29.52
N ALA A 41 65.54 2.45 28.92
CA ALA A 41 65.68 2.21 27.49
C ALA A 41 64.64 3.06 26.76
N ALA A 42 65.11 4.00 25.94
CA ALA A 42 64.26 4.81 25.09
C ALA A 42 63.64 3.92 23.99
N PHE A 43 62.36 3.58 24.14
CA PHE A 43 61.56 3.08 23.03
C PHE A 43 61.16 4.28 22.17
N ALA A 44 61.75 4.39 20.98
CA ALA A 44 61.24 5.27 19.95
C ALA A 44 59.87 4.73 19.51
N ALA A 45 58.81 5.51 19.73
CA ALA A 45 57.49 5.21 19.18
C ALA A 45 57.57 5.24 17.65
N PRO A 46 57.02 4.24 16.93
CA PRO A 46 56.95 4.32 15.48
C PRO A 46 56.07 5.51 15.10
N ALA A 47 56.53 6.30 14.13
CA ALA A 47 55.74 7.40 13.58
C ALA A 47 54.39 6.83 13.11
N ALA A 48 53.29 7.37 13.66
CA ALA A 48 51.96 7.01 13.22
C ALA A 48 51.82 7.36 11.73
N SER A 49 51.78 6.34 10.88
CA SER A 49 51.33 6.52 9.50
C SER A 49 49.91 7.07 9.53
N ALA A 50 49.62 8.05 8.67
CA ALA A 50 48.27 8.56 8.49
C ALA A 50 47.32 7.37 8.22
N PRO A 51 46.11 7.34 8.80
CA PRO A 51 45.20 6.21 8.60
C PRO A 51 44.93 6.06 7.11
N GLU A 52 45.29 4.89 6.55
CA GLU A 52 44.93 4.51 5.19
C GLU A 52 43.41 4.56 5.08
N GLN A 53 42.90 5.54 4.34
CA GLN A 53 41.48 5.65 4.06
C GLN A 53 41.11 4.51 3.11
N HIS A 54 40.47 3.46 3.62
CA HIS A 54 39.94 2.37 2.80
C HIS A 54 38.89 2.93 1.81
N PRO A 55 39.15 2.90 0.49
CA PRO A 55 38.30 3.57 -0.50
C PRO A 55 36.83 3.11 -0.48
N GLU A 56 36.58 1.84 -0.16
CA GLU A 56 35.24 1.25 -0.06
C GLU A 56 34.43 1.85 1.10
N LEU A 57 35.05 2.06 2.27
CA LEU A 57 34.38 2.67 3.43
C LEU A 57 34.01 4.13 3.19
N VAL A 58 34.86 4.88 2.47
CA VAL A 58 34.60 6.27 2.11
C VAL A 58 33.45 6.37 1.09
N GLN A 59 33.40 5.43 0.13
CA GLN A 59 32.32 5.35 -0.86
C GLN A 59 30.97 5.00 -0.21
N ASP A 60 30.94 4.04 0.71
CA ASP A 60 29.71 3.68 1.44
C ASP A 60 29.20 4.81 2.33
N PHE A 61 30.10 5.50 3.03
CA PHE A 61 29.74 6.68 3.82
C PHE A 61 29.13 7.79 2.96
N THR A 62 29.75 8.08 1.82
CA THR A 62 29.26 9.09 0.86
C THR A 62 27.89 8.71 0.30
N ARG A 63 27.68 7.43 -0.02
CA ARG A 63 26.38 6.90 -0.49
C ARG A 63 25.31 7.06 0.59
N GLN A 64 25.61 6.73 1.85
CA GLN A 64 24.66 6.86 2.95
C GLN A 64 24.30 8.33 3.22
N GLN A 65 25.28 9.23 3.19
CA GLN A 65 25.04 10.67 3.33
C GLN A 65 24.15 11.21 2.20
N ASN A 66 24.43 10.81 0.96
CA ASN A 66 23.61 11.19 -0.18
C ASN A 66 22.18 10.65 -0.06
N ALA A 67 22.00 9.39 0.36
CA ALA A 67 20.67 8.82 0.54
C ALA A 67 19.87 9.55 1.62
N LYS A 68 20.52 9.91 2.73
CA LYS A 68 19.90 10.71 3.80
C LYS A 68 19.49 12.10 3.30
N ARG A 69 20.35 12.77 2.52
CA ARG A 69 20.04 14.07 1.92
C ARG A 69 18.83 13.98 0.98
N ILE A 70 18.79 12.99 0.09
CA ILE A 70 17.65 12.76 -0.82
C ILE A 70 16.36 12.57 -0.04
N LEU A 71 16.37 11.74 1.01
CA LEU A 71 15.21 11.55 1.88
C LEU A 71 14.78 12.86 2.55
N GLN A 72 15.71 13.62 3.11
CA GLN A 72 15.41 14.90 3.78
C GLN A 72 14.78 15.91 2.83
N GLU A 73 15.34 16.05 1.62
CA GLU A 73 14.80 16.92 0.57
C GLU A 73 13.38 16.47 0.16
N ALA A 74 13.18 15.16 -0.04
CA ALA A 74 11.88 14.58 -0.37
C ALA A 74 10.83 14.83 0.72
N VAL A 75 11.20 14.64 1.98
CA VAL A 75 10.31 14.87 3.14
C VAL A 75 10.01 16.35 3.34
N ALA A 76 10.93 17.24 3.00
CA ALA A 76 10.74 18.69 3.13
C ALA A 76 9.86 19.27 2.01
N ALA A 77 9.60 18.52 0.94
CA ALA A 77 8.86 19.00 -0.23
C ALA A 77 7.45 19.53 0.12
N THR A 78 7.10 20.70 -0.40
CA THR A 78 5.77 21.32 -0.26
C THR A 78 4.91 21.18 -1.51
N ALA A 79 5.48 20.65 -2.60
CA ALA A 79 4.79 20.36 -3.84
C ALA A 79 5.31 19.05 -4.48
N PRO A 80 4.51 18.36 -5.30
CA PRO A 80 4.98 17.20 -6.06
C PRO A 80 6.01 17.58 -7.15
N ARG A 81 6.97 16.69 -7.41
CA ARG A 81 7.90 16.74 -8.56
C ARG A 81 7.84 15.42 -9.33
N GLN A 82 8.10 15.43 -10.64
CA GLN A 82 7.99 14.27 -11.53
C GLN A 82 9.33 13.80 -12.12
N ASP A 83 10.44 14.47 -11.80
CA ASP A 83 11.78 14.22 -12.34
C ASP A 83 12.62 13.31 -11.41
N TRP A 84 11.95 12.38 -10.72
CA TRP A 84 12.62 11.37 -9.89
C TRP A 84 13.54 10.50 -10.72
N THR A 85 14.79 10.34 -10.28
CA THR A 85 15.69 9.32 -10.81
C THR A 85 15.46 7.99 -10.11
N ARG A 86 15.78 6.87 -10.77
CA ARG A 86 15.74 5.53 -10.13
C ARG A 86 16.63 5.47 -8.89
N GLN A 87 17.76 6.17 -8.91
CA GLN A 87 18.71 6.25 -7.80
C GLN A 87 18.11 6.99 -6.60
N GLU A 88 17.37 8.09 -6.81
CA GLU A 88 16.67 8.78 -5.72
C GLU A 88 15.56 7.92 -5.12
N VAL A 89 14.75 7.25 -5.97
CA VAL A 89 13.70 6.34 -5.49
C VAL A 89 14.31 5.18 -4.71
N SER A 90 15.40 4.59 -5.20
CA SER A 90 16.14 3.53 -4.52
C SER A 90 16.70 4.01 -3.17
N ALA A 91 17.29 5.21 -3.12
CA ALA A 91 17.83 5.81 -1.91
C ALA A 91 16.78 6.04 -0.81
N ILE A 92 15.53 6.32 -1.19
CA ILE A 92 14.38 6.38 -0.27
C ILE A 92 13.90 4.98 0.08
N TYR A 93 13.73 4.11 -0.92
CA TYR A 93 13.16 2.77 -0.75
C TYR A 93 13.95 1.92 0.24
N TYR A 94 15.29 2.02 0.26
CA TYR A 94 16.15 1.20 1.11
C TYR A 94 16.45 1.79 2.49
N GLN A 95 15.81 2.89 2.89
CA GLN A 95 15.94 3.44 4.24
C GLN A 95 15.50 2.43 5.32
N PRO A 96 15.96 2.54 6.58
CA PRO A 96 15.45 1.73 7.68
C PRO A 96 13.91 1.82 7.74
N LEU A 97 13.22 0.67 7.80
CA LEU A 97 11.77 0.62 7.52
C LEU A 97 10.92 1.50 8.44
N LEU A 98 11.24 1.53 9.74
CA LEU A 98 10.52 2.35 10.71
C LEU A 98 10.75 3.85 10.47
N GLU A 99 11.98 4.23 10.14
CA GLU A 99 12.31 5.60 9.77
C GLU A 99 11.57 6.00 8.49
N LEU A 100 11.59 5.15 7.47
CA LEU A 100 10.86 5.37 6.22
C LEU A 100 9.35 5.58 6.46
N ALA A 101 8.74 4.73 7.29
CA ALA A 101 7.32 4.85 7.64
C ALA A 101 7.01 6.12 8.44
N HIS A 102 7.89 6.51 9.36
CA HIS A 102 7.76 7.75 10.12
C HIS A 102 7.81 8.97 9.19
N GLN A 103 8.82 9.04 8.32
CA GLN A 103 8.99 10.12 7.36
C GLN A 103 7.81 10.22 6.37
N ALA A 104 7.31 9.07 5.90
CA ALA A 104 6.11 9.03 5.07
C ALA A 104 4.87 9.57 5.80
N SER A 105 4.74 9.34 7.11
CA SER A 105 3.66 9.90 7.93
C SER A 105 3.71 11.43 7.99
N LEU A 106 4.90 12.02 8.09
CA LEU A 106 5.08 13.48 8.07
C LEU A 106 4.64 14.08 6.74
N VAL A 107 5.03 13.44 5.62
CA VAL A 107 4.57 13.85 4.28
C VAL A 107 3.05 13.69 4.17
N HIS A 108 2.49 12.57 4.62
CA HIS A 108 1.05 12.33 4.56
C HIS A 108 0.25 13.43 5.26
N ARG A 109 0.64 13.80 6.48
CA ARG A 109 -0.02 14.86 7.27
C ARG A 109 0.06 16.26 6.64
N ARG A 110 1.07 16.51 5.80
CA ARG A 110 1.20 17.80 5.10
C ARG A 110 0.26 17.90 3.90
N PHE A 111 0.03 16.80 3.18
CA PHE A 111 -0.70 16.80 1.93
C PHE A 111 -2.15 16.29 2.06
N HIS A 112 -2.48 15.59 3.14
CA HIS A 112 -3.78 14.97 3.35
C HIS A 112 -4.26 15.11 4.80
N SER A 113 -5.57 15.04 4.98
CA SER A 113 -6.20 14.84 6.28
C SER A 113 -5.88 13.43 6.78
N PRO A 114 -5.06 13.24 7.83
CA PRO A 114 -4.51 11.93 8.19
C PRO A 114 -5.52 10.93 8.75
N GLY A 115 -6.68 11.40 9.18
CA GLY A 115 -7.78 10.55 9.66
C GLY A 115 -8.78 10.17 8.56
N GLU A 116 -8.66 10.73 7.35
CA GLU A 116 -9.62 10.50 6.27
C GLU A 116 -9.14 9.40 5.32
N VAL A 117 -10.00 8.40 5.11
CA VAL A 117 -9.71 7.28 4.20
C VAL A 117 -10.80 7.20 3.13
N GLN A 118 -10.40 7.18 1.86
CA GLN A 118 -11.33 7.01 0.74
C GLN A 118 -11.86 5.57 0.68
N LEU A 119 -13.19 5.44 0.71
CA LEU A 119 -13.88 4.16 0.57
C LEU A 119 -14.36 3.96 -0.86
N CYS A 120 -13.87 2.90 -1.50
CA CYS A 120 -14.25 2.52 -2.85
C CYS A 120 -14.96 1.16 -2.85
N THR A 121 -16.10 1.02 -3.52
CA THR A 121 -16.66 -0.32 -3.83
C THR A 121 -16.37 -0.65 -5.29
N LEU A 122 -16.05 -1.91 -5.56
CA LEU A 122 -15.73 -2.42 -6.90
C LEU A 122 -16.70 -3.53 -7.27
N MET A 123 -17.32 -3.41 -8.44
CA MET A 123 -18.16 -4.45 -9.03
C MET A 123 -17.49 -5.04 -10.27
N ASN A 124 -17.48 -6.37 -10.39
CA ASN A 124 -17.11 -7.05 -11.62
C ASN A 124 -18.30 -7.03 -12.59
N ILE A 125 -18.32 -6.08 -13.52
CA ILE A 125 -19.43 -5.90 -14.46
C ILE A 125 -19.34 -6.85 -15.65
N LYS A 126 -18.19 -7.51 -15.88
CA LYS A 126 -18.04 -8.58 -16.86
C LYS A 126 -16.96 -9.54 -16.37
N THR A 127 -17.37 -10.75 -16.00
CA THR A 127 -16.50 -11.78 -15.40
C THR A 127 -15.97 -12.77 -16.43
N GLY A 128 -14.70 -13.17 -16.29
CA GLY A 128 -14.07 -14.25 -17.06
C GLY A 128 -13.96 -13.94 -18.56
N GLY A 129 -13.57 -14.89 -19.40
CA GLY A 129 -13.53 -14.70 -20.86
C GLY A 129 -12.54 -13.62 -21.32
N CYS A 130 -11.46 -13.37 -20.58
CA CYS A 130 -10.42 -12.41 -20.94
C CYS A 130 -9.36 -13.10 -21.81
N THR A 131 -8.97 -12.46 -22.90
CA THR A 131 -7.97 -12.99 -23.86
C THR A 131 -6.53 -12.78 -23.41
N GLU A 132 -6.31 -12.00 -22.35
CA GLU A 132 -4.99 -11.75 -21.79
C GLU A 132 -4.47 -12.96 -21.00
N ASP A 133 -3.17 -12.99 -20.76
CA ASP A 133 -2.45 -14.11 -20.14
C ASP A 133 -1.78 -13.74 -18.80
N CYS A 134 -2.34 -12.78 -18.06
CA CYS A 134 -1.75 -12.36 -16.79
C CYS A 134 -1.61 -13.54 -15.82
N SER A 135 -0.38 -13.90 -15.43
CA SER A 135 -0.07 -15.10 -14.64
C SER A 135 -0.71 -15.16 -13.24
N TYR A 136 -1.23 -14.03 -12.75
CA TYR A 136 -1.94 -13.90 -11.46
C TYR A 136 -3.47 -13.86 -11.60
N CYS A 137 -4.03 -13.73 -12.81
CA CYS A 137 -5.43 -13.37 -12.98
C CYS A 137 -6.32 -14.59 -13.25
N ALA A 138 -7.28 -14.84 -12.36
CA ALA A 138 -8.26 -15.91 -12.55
C ALA A 138 -9.23 -15.70 -13.71
N GLN A 139 -9.29 -14.49 -14.29
CA GLN A 139 -10.24 -14.16 -15.35
C GLN A 139 -9.72 -14.44 -16.77
N ALA A 140 -8.45 -14.82 -16.89
CA ALA A 140 -7.83 -15.19 -18.15
C ALA A 140 -8.40 -16.53 -18.64
N THR A 141 -8.94 -16.56 -19.86
CA THR A 141 -9.52 -17.78 -20.45
C THR A 141 -8.52 -18.93 -20.51
N ARG A 142 -7.22 -18.63 -20.66
CA ARG A 142 -6.14 -19.62 -20.68
C ARG A 142 -6.03 -20.45 -19.39
N TYR A 143 -6.49 -19.93 -18.26
CA TYR A 143 -6.44 -20.59 -16.95
C TYR A 143 -7.82 -21.01 -16.43
N GLN A 144 -8.86 -20.93 -17.28
CA GLN A 144 -10.24 -21.15 -16.87
C GLN A 144 -10.45 -22.54 -16.25
N ASP A 145 -9.91 -23.59 -16.87
CA ASP A 145 -10.07 -24.98 -16.39
C ASP A 145 -9.45 -25.19 -15.00
N GLY A 146 -8.30 -24.56 -14.73
CA GLY A 146 -7.63 -24.67 -13.43
C GLY A 146 -8.29 -23.81 -12.35
N THR A 147 -8.83 -22.66 -12.72
CA THR A 147 -9.43 -21.69 -11.79
C THR A 147 -10.89 -21.98 -11.51
N GLY A 148 -11.58 -22.71 -12.40
CA GLY A 148 -13.01 -22.98 -12.32
C GLY A 148 -13.89 -21.73 -12.50
N LEU A 149 -13.32 -20.60 -12.95
CA LEU A 149 -14.08 -19.36 -13.08
C LEU A 149 -14.98 -19.38 -14.31
N GLU A 150 -16.29 -19.37 -14.10
CA GLU A 150 -17.26 -19.28 -15.18
C GLU A 150 -17.38 -17.86 -15.75
N ALA A 151 -17.27 -17.74 -17.08
CA ALA A 151 -17.46 -16.48 -17.77
C ALA A 151 -18.93 -16.05 -17.74
N LYS A 152 -19.18 -14.78 -17.44
CA LYS A 152 -20.53 -14.19 -17.41
C LYS A 152 -20.66 -13.08 -18.43
N ARG A 153 -21.90 -12.84 -18.87
CA ARG A 153 -22.22 -11.68 -19.71
C ARG A 153 -22.02 -10.39 -18.91
N VAL A 154 -21.92 -9.28 -19.63
CA VAL A 154 -21.87 -7.97 -19.00
C VAL A 154 -23.16 -7.72 -18.22
N GLU A 155 -23.02 -7.15 -17.03
CA GLU A 155 -24.13 -6.76 -16.15
C GLU A 155 -25.02 -5.70 -16.81
N THR A 156 -26.29 -5.67 -16.41
CA THR A 156 -27.23 -4.64 -16.87
C THR A 156 -26.95 -3.30 -16.19
N VAL A 157 -27.35 -2.21 -16.83
CA VAL A 157 -27.24 -0.87 -16.21
C VAL A 157 -27.97 -0.83 -14.87
N GLU A 158 -29.17 -1.39 -14.79
CA GLU A 158 -29.97 -1.45 -13.56
C GLU A 158 -29.29 -2.23 -12.43
N SER A 159 -28.69 -3.38 -12.73
CA SER A 159 -27.91 -4.18 -11.77
C SER A 159 -26.76 -3.37 -11.18
N VAL A 160 -26.01 -2.69 -12.03
CA VAL A 160 -24.88 -1.83 -11.63
C VAL A 160 -25.34 -0.64 -10.78
N LEU A 161 -26.42 0.05 -11.18
CA LEU A 161 -26.95 1.18 -10.41
C LEU A 161 -27.53 0.75 -9.06
N THR A 162 -28.07 -0.47 -8.97
CA THR A 162 -28.53 -1.04 -7.69
C THR A 162 -27.35 -1.32 -6.77
N ALA A 163 -26.29 -1.95 -7.26
CA ALA A 163 -25.07 -2.17 -6.49
C ALA A 163 -24.41 -0.84 -6.05
N ALA A 164 -24.39 0.17 -6.92
CA ALA A 164 -23.86 1.49 -6.61
C ALA A 164 -24.66 2.20 -5.49
N ARG A 165 -25.99 2.08 -5.50
CA ARG A 165 -26.85 2.62 -4.44
C ARG A 165 -26.55 1.97 -3.09
N ILE A 166 -26.45 0.65 -3.05
CA ILE A 166 -26.08 -0.09 -1.84
C ILE A 166 -24.71 0.36 -1.34
N ALA A 167 -23.72 0.47 -2.22
CA ALA A 167 -22.38 0.93 -1.86
C ALA A 167 -22.39 2.35 -1.26
N LYS A 168 -23.18 3.26 -1.84
CA LYS A 168 -23.36 4.63 -1.35
C LYS A 168 -24.00 4.66 0.04
N GLU A 169 -25.07 3.89 0.24
CA GLU A 169 -25.76 3.78 1.53
C GLU A 169 -24.84 3.25 2.63
N ASN A 170 -23.87 2.40 2.26
CA ASN A 170 -22.81 1.92 3.13
C ASN A 170 -21.55 2.81 3.18
N GLY A 171 -21.66 4.08 2.75
CA GLY A 171 -20.62 5.09 2.95
C GLY A 171 -19.49 5.11 1.91
N SER A 172 -19.57 4.32 0.84
CA SER A 172 -18.60 4.40 -0.25
C SER A 172 -18.73 5.71 -1.00
N THR A 173 -17.60 6.32 -1.33
CA THR A 173 -17.56 7.61 -2.03
C THR A 173 -17.19 7.48 -3.51
N ARG A 174 -16.55 6.36 -3.88
CA ARG A 174 -16.26 6.00 -5.27
C ARG A 174 -16.79 4.61 -5.61
N PHE A 175 -17.51 4.49 -6.72
CA PHE A 175 -17.93 3.20 -7.27
C PHE A 175 -17.09 2.86 -8.51
N CYS A 176 -16.49 1.67 -8.50
CA CYS A 176 -15.59 1.19 -9.53
C CYS A 176 -16.25 0.03 -10.29
N MET A 177 -16.12 0.00 -11.61
CA MET A 177 -16.62 -1.09 -12.45
C MET A 177 -15.46 -1.73 -13.22
N GLY A 178 -15.25 -3.03 -13.03
CA GLY A 178 -14.22 -3.78 -13.75
C GLY A 178 -14.80 -4.74 -14.77
N ALA A 179 -14.20 -4.78 -15.96
CA ALA A 179 -14.56 -5.72 -17.00
C ALA A 179 -13.34 -6.55 -17.43
N ALA A 180 -13.49 -7.87 -17.54
CA ALA A 180 -12.46 -8.78 -18.01
C ALA A 180 -12.32 -8.71 -19.55
N TRP A 181 -11.86 -7.57 -20.06
CA TRP A 181 -11.49 -7.38 -21.46
C TRP A 181 -10.04 -6.93 -21.59
N ARG A 182 -9.41 -7.35 -22.70
CA ARG A 182 -8.13 -6.79 -23.15
C ARG A 182 -8.25 -5.30 -23.46
N ASP A 183 -9.24 -4.96 -24.28
CA ASP A 183 -9.48 -3.63 -24.80
C ASP A 183 -10.96 -3.44 -25.21
N MET A 184 -11.29 -2.20 -25.57
CA MET A 184 -12.62 -1.80 -26.02
C MET A 184 -12.80 -1.81 -27.55
N ARG A 185 -11.85 -2.35 -28.33
CA ARG A 185 -11.96 -2.38 -29.80
C ARG A 185 -13.13 -3.25 -30.22
N GLY A 186 -13.95 -2.71 -31.12
CA GLY A 186 -15.18 -3.37 -31.58
C GLY A 186 -16.31 -3.43 -30.55
N ARG A 187 -16.16 -2.84 -29.35
CA ARG A 187 -17.14 -2.94 -28.24
C ARG A 187 -18.07 -1.73 -28.15
N LYS A 188 -18.55 -1.20 -29.29
CA LYS A 188 -19.37 0.03 -29.34
C LYS A 188 -20.63 -0.07 -28.46
N ASN A 189 -21.36 -1.18 -28.52
CA ASN A 189 -22.56 -1.38 -27.70
C ASN A 189 -22.24 -1.47 -26.21
N SER A 190 -21.15 -2.16 -25.84
CA SER A 190 -20.71 -2.23 -24.44
C SER A 190 -20.27 -0.86 -23.93
N LEU A 191 -19.54 -0.08 -24.74
CA LEU A 191 -19.15 1.29 -24.39
C LEU A 191 -20.39 2.15 -24.12
N LYS A 192 -21.41 2.08 -24.99
CA LYS A 192 -22.68 2.80 -24.78
C LYS A 192 -23.32 2.41 -23.45
N ASN A 193 -23.43 1.13 -23.15
CA ASN A 193 -24.01 0.68 -21.87
C ASN A 193 -23.18 1.17 -20.67
N ILE A 194 -21.85 1.15 -20.77
CA ILE A 194 -20.95 1.64 -19.71
C ILE A 194 -21.10 3.16 -19.55
N THR A 195 -21.27 3.93 -20.62
CA THR A 195 -21.53 5.37 -20.49
C THR A 195 -22.83 5.65 -19.73
N GLU A 196 -23.87 4.82 -19.91
CA GLU A 196 -25.11 4.95 -19.13
C GLU A 196 -24.91 4.55 -17.66
N MET A 197 -24.11 3.51 -17.38
CA MET A 197 -23.71 3.17 -16.00
C MET A 197 -22.95 4.34 -15.35
N VAL A 198 -22.00 4.94 -16.07
CA VAL A 198 -21.18 6.06 -15.59
C VAL A 198 -22.06 7.26 -15.24
N LYS A 199 -22.99 7.64 -16.12
CA LYS A 199 -23.95 8.73 -15.86
C LYS A 199 -24.78 8.46 -14.62
N GLY A 200 -25.40 7.28 -14.53
CA GLY A 200 -26.27 6.96 -13.39
C GLY A 200 -25.52 6.95 -12.05
N VAL A 201 -24.29 6.43 -11.99
CA VAL A 201 -23.47 6.50 -10.77
C VAL A 201 -23.09 7.95 -10.44
N LYS A 202 -22.72 8.74 -11.45
CA LYS A 202 -22.37 10.15 -11.26
C LYS A 202 -23.56 10.99 -10.74
N GLU A 203 -24.76 10.74 -11.24
CA GLU A 203 -26.02 11.36 -10.79
C GLU A 203 -26.34 11.04 -9.33
N MET A 204 -25.86 9.91 -8.80
CA MET A 204 -25.94 9.60 -7.37
C MET A 204 -24.97 10.44 -6.51
N GLY A 205 -24.16 11.32 -7.09
CA GLY A 205 -23.19 12.13 -6.35
C GLY A 205 -21.93 11.35 -5.92
N MET A 206 -21.69 10.18 -6.50
CA MET A 206 -20.48 9.40 -6.26
C MET A 206 -19.41 9.74 -7.29
N GLU A 207 -18.15 9.54 -6.92
CA GLU A 207 -17.10 9.36 -7.90
C GLU A 207 -17.31 8.03 -8.64
N VAL A 208 -16.99 8.01 -9.93
CA VAL A 208 -17.16 6.83 -10.78
C VAL A 208 -15.87 6.48 -11.50
N CYS A 209 -15.49 5.21 -11.40
CA CYS A 209 -14.26 4.66 -11.96
C CYS A 209 -14.55 3.43 -12.80
N VAL A 210 -13.79 3.22 -13.87
CA VAL A 210 -13.85 1.98 -14.66
C VAL A 210 -12.45 1.41 -14.92
N THR A 211 -12.38 0.09 -15.16
CA THR A 211 -11.21 -0.59 -15.73
C THR A 211 -11.68 -1.53 -16.84
N LEU A 212 -11.47 -1.11 -18.09
CA LEU A 212 -12.00 -1.79 -19.28
C LEU A 212 -10.89 -2.31 -20.20
N GLY A 213 -9.65 -2.37 -19.70
CA GLY A 213 -8.46 -2.69 -20.48
C GLY A 213 -7.88 -1.46 -21.17
N MET A 214 -7.32 -1.65 -22.36
CA MET A 214 -6.78 -0.57 -23.20
C MET A 214 -7.90 0.17 -23.95
N ILE A 215 -7.80 1.49 -23.99
CA ILE A 215 -8.74 2.38 -24.71
C ILE A 215 -7.98 3.37 -25.59
N ASP A 216 -8.63 3.85 -26.65
CA ASP A 216 -8.16 4.97 -27.47
C ASP A 216 -8.66 6.33 -26.95
N GLY A 217 -8.22 7.42 -27.58
CA GLY A 217 -8.59 8.78 -27.20
C GLY A 217 -10.09 9.07 -27.36
N ASP A 218 -10.74 8.54 -28.39
CA ASP A 218 -12.18 8.76 -28.63
C ASP A 218 -13.03 8.05 -27.57
N GLN A 219 -12.62 6.85 -27.16
CA GLN A 219 -13.24 6.10 -26.07
C GLN A 219 -13.04 6.81 -24.73
N ALA A 220 -11.83 7.32 -24.47
CA ALA A 220 -11.54 8.09 -23.26
C ALA A 220 -12.41 9.35 -23.20
N LYS A 221 -12.56 10.07 -24.31
CA LYS A 221 -13.42 11.26 -24.40
C LYS A 221 -14.89 10.93 -24.16
N GLN A 222 -15.42 9.87 -24.79
CA GLN A 222 -16.80 9.42 -24.53
C GLN A 222 -17.06 9.09 -23.05
N LEU A 223 -16.10 8.45 -22.38
CA LEU A 223 -16.19 8.17 -20.95
C LEU A 223 -16.14 9.47 -20.12
N LYS A 224 -15.26 10.41 -20.49
CA LYS A 224 -15.18 11.73 -19.83
C LYS A 224 -16.50 12.48 -19.95
N ASP A 225 -17.05 12.54 -21.15
CA ASP A 225 -18.31 13.23 -21.46
C ASP A 225 -19.49 12.62 -20.70
N ALA A 226 -19.46 11.30 -20.46
CA ALA A 226 -20.43 10.60 -19.61
C ALA A 226 -20.29 10.92 -18.11
N GLY A 227 -19.19 11.57 -17.69
CA GLY A 227 -18.93 11.95 -16.30
C GLY A 227 -17.92 11.07 -15.58
N LEU A 228 -17.13 10.25 -16.30
CA LEU A 228 -16.12 9.39 -15.68
C LEU A 228 -15.09 10.21 -14.90
N THR A 229 -14.89 9.86 -13.63
CA THR A 229 -13.99 10.60 -12.74
C THR A 229 -12.57 10.02 -12.73
N ALA A 230 -12.44 8.70 -12.82
CA ALA A 230 -11.16 8.01 -12.82
C ALA A 230 -11.15 6.80 -13.75
N TYR A 231 -9.99 6.46 -14.30
CA TYR A 231 -9.80 5.23 -15.07
C TYR A 231 -8.65 4.43 -14.47
N ASN A 232 -8.91 3.17 -14.14
CA ASN A 232 -7.90 2.28 -13.60
C ASN A 232 -7.16 1.54 -14.72
N HIS A 233 -5.85 1.71 -14.77
CA HIS A 233 -4.96 1.01 -15.70
C HIS A 233 -3.56 0.90 -15.10
N ASN A 234 -3.33 -0.15 -14.31
CA ASN A 234 -2.06 -0.41 -13.64
C ASN A 234 -0.86 -0.51 -14.60
N VAL A 235 0.35 -0.52 -14.07
CA VAL A 235 1.54 -0.98 -14.79
C VAL A 235 2.08 -2.30 -14.22
N ASP A 236 1.44 -2.79 -13.16
CA ASP A 236 1.60 -4.08 -12.48
C ASP A 236 2.96 -4.26 -11.77
N THR A 237 4.07 -4.04 -12.47
CA THR A 237 5.45 -4.20 -11.97
C THR A 237 6.42 -3.29 -12.75
N SER A 238 7.73 -3.55 -12.65
CA SER A 238 8.76 -2.88 -13.47
C SER A 238 8.61 -3.21 -14.95
N ARG A 239 9.13 -2.33 -15.82
CA ARG A 239 9.19 -2.60 -17.26
C ARG A 239 10.00 -3.86 -17.57
N GLU A 240 11.06 -4.08 -16.81
CA GLU A 240 12.01 -5.17 -17.03
C GLU A 240 11.42 -6.53 -16.65
N PHE A 241 10.58 -6.59 -15.61
CA PHE A 241 9.96 -7.83 -15.13
C PHE A 241 8.60 -8.14 -15.78
N TYR A 242 7.94 -7.13 -16.36
CA TYR A 242 6.61 -7.26 -16.96
C TYR A 242 6.45 -8.46 -17.92
N PRO A 243 7.40 -8.77 -18.84
CA PRO A 243 7.28 -9.91 -19.74
C PRO A 243 7.25 -11.29 -19.07
N ASN A 244 7.68 -11.40 -17.81
CA ASN A 244 7.60 -12.65 -17.04
C ASN A 244 6.19 -12.92 -16.50
N VAL A 245 5.34 -11.88 -16.48
CA VAL A 245 4.01 -11.93 -15.87
C VAL A 245 2.90 -11.88 -16.94
N ILE A 246 3.10 -11.07 -17.98
CA ILE A 246 2.11 -10.79 -19.03
C ILE A 246 2.85 -10.70 -20.37
N THR A 247 2.40 -11.46 -21.38
CA THR A 247 3.01 -11.45 -22.72
C THR A 247 2.06 -10.98 -23.83
N THR A 248 0.75 -11.00 -23.58
CA THR A 248 -0.31 -10.61 -24.56
C THR A 248 -0.42 -9.10 -24.84
N ARG A 249 0.33 -8.28 -24.09
CA ARG A 249 0.42 -6.83 -24.25
C ARG A 249 1.78 -6.32 -23.79
N THR A 250 2.22 -5.20 -24.35
CA THR A 250 3.47 -4.53 -24.01
C THR A 250 3.29 -3.54 -22.87
N TYR A 251 4.40 -3.20 -22.19
CA TYR A 251 4.40 -2.15 -21.17
C TYR A 251 4.01 -0.78 -21.76
N ASP A 252 4.45 -0.47 -22.97
CA ASP A 252 4.18 0.80 -23.65
C ASP A 252 2.72 0.96 -24.09
N GLU A 253 2.03 -0.13 -24.43
CA GLU A 253 0.57 -0.08 -24.66
C GLU A 253 -0.17 0.41 -23.40
N ARG A 254 0.31 0.04 -22.21
CA ARG A 254 -0.26 0.52 -20.94
C ARG A 254 -0.01 2.00 -20.74
N LEU A 255 1.24 2.44 -20.92
CA LEU A 255 1.60 3.85 -20.81
C LEU A 255 0.86 4.73 -21.82
N LYS A 256 0.65 4.23 -23.05
CA LYS A 256 -0.15 4.90 -24.07
C LYS A 256 -1.61 5.07 -23.64
N THR A 257 -2.20 4.03 -23.04
CA THR A 257 -3.56 4.11 -22.49
C THR A 257 -3.64 5.16 -21.38
N LEU A 258 -2.63 5.22 -20.50
CA LEU A 258 -2.54 6.28 -19.48
C LEU A 258 -2.43 7.68 -20.10
N GLY A 259 -1.72 7.81 -21.23
CA GLY A 259 -1.72 9.01 -22.06
C GLY A 259 -3.14 9.44 -22.47
N HIS A 260 -3.87 8.55 -23.16
CA HIS A 260 -5.24 8.85 -23.62
C HIS A 260 -6.19 9.24 -22.46
N VAL A 261 -6.10 8.56 -21.32
CA VAL A 261 -6.91 8.87 -20.12
C VAL A 261 -6.61 10.29 -19.62
N ARG A 262 -5.32 10.64 -19.53
CA ARG A 262 -4.88 11.96 -19.07
C ARG A 262 -5.30 13.06 -20.06
N ASP A 263 -5.09 12.84 -21.34
CA ASP A 263 -5.41 13.82 -22.40
C ASP A 263 -6.92 14.09 -22.47
N ALA A 264 -7.74 13.09 -22.14
CA ALA A 264 -9.19 13.26 -21.98
C ALA A 264 -9.60 13.97 -20.67
N GLY A 265 -8.66 14.32 -19.79
CA GLY A 265 -8.93 14.96 -18.50
C GLY A 265 -9.60 14.03 -17.48
N ILE A 266 -9.40 12.71 -17.57
CA ILE A 266 -9.84 11.74 -16.58
C ILE A 266 -8.70 11.47 -15.59
N ASN A 267 -9.01 11.32 -14.30
CA ASN A 267 -7.99 11.01 -13.32
C ASN A 267 -7.41 9.60 -13.57
N VAL A 268 -6.08 9.49 -13.53
CA VAL A 268 -5.39 8.21 -13.67
C VAL A 268 -5.36 7.47 -12.33
N CYS A 269 -5.83 6.23 -12.31
CA CYS A 269 -5.57 5.27 -11.23
C CYS A 269 -4.62 4.19 -11.76
N SER A 270 -3.35 4.20 -11.33
CA SER A 270 -2.35 3.25 -11.81
C SER A 270 -1.41 2.86 -10.69
N GLY A 271 -1.24 1.57 -10.48
CA GLY A 271 -0.30 1.02 -9.50
C GLY A 271 0.19 -0.36 -9.90
N GLY A 272 0.44 -1.22 -8.91
CA GLY A 272 1.06 -2.52 -9.14
C GLY A 272 0.65 -3.62 -8.16
N ILE A 273 1.25 -4.80 -8.35
CA ILE A 273 1.04 -6.01 -7.55
C ILE A 273 2.40 -6.45 -6.99
N LEU A 274 2.44 -6.68 -5.67
CA LEU A 274 3.62 -7.13 -4.96
C LEU A 274 3.53 -8.64 -4.72
N GLY A 275 4.64 -9.36 -4.94
CA GLY A 275 4.72 -10.81 -4.77
C GLY A 275 4.45 -11.60 -6.04
N LEU A 276 4.61 -11.03 -7.22
CA LEU A 276 4.60 -11.70 -8.54
C LEU A 276 5.86 -12.55 -8.78
N GLY A 277 6.83 -12.53 -7.87
CA GLY A 277 8.20 -13.02 -8.08
C GLY A 277 9.19 -11.90 -8.40
N GLU A 278 8.74 -10.64 -8.36
CA GLU A 278 9.56 -9.47 -8.60
C GLU A 278 10.55 -9.19 -7.47
N THR A 279 11.67 -8.56 -7.79
CA THR A 279 12.70 -8.15 -6.83
C THR A 279 12.36 -6.83 -6.14
N SER A 280 13.16 -6.39 -5.16
CA SER A 280 13.08 -5.01 -4.64
C SER A 280 13.40 -3.96 -5.70
N GLU A 281 14.33 -4.24 -6.62
CA GLU A 281 14.64 -3.33 -7.73
C GLU A 281 13.48 -3.19 -8.70
N ASP A 282 12.70 -4.25 -8.92
CA ASP A 282 11.49 -4.16 -9.74
C ASP A 282 10.42 -3.28 -9.09
N ARG A 283 10.31 -3.32 -7.76
CA ARG A 283 9.40 -2.43 -7.02
C ARG A 283 9.86 -0.98 -7.07
N VAL A 284 11.17 -0.72 -7.05
CA VAL A 284 11.74 0.61 -7.33
C VAL A 284 11.40 1.03 -8.76
N GLY A 285 11.52 0.13 -9.75
CA GLY A 285 11.17 0.39 -11.14
C GLY A 285 9.69 0.73 -11.35
N LEU A 286 8.79 0.01 -10.67
CA LEU A 286 7.36 0.32 -10.62
C LEU A 286 7.12 1.74 -10.07
N LEU A 287 7.67 2.03 -8.89
CA LEU A 287 7.51 3.31 -8.19
C LEU A 287 8.05 4.47 -9.04
N HIS A 288 9.26 4.31 -9.60
CA HIS A 288 9.86 5.27 -10.51
C HIS A 288 8.98 5.52 -11.74
N THR A 289 8.43 4.47 -12.36
CA THR A 289 7.58 4.64 -13.55
C THR A 289 6.36 5.51 -13.24
N VAL A 290 5.64 5.22 -12.15
CA VAL A 290 4.43 5.98 -11.81
C VAL A 290 4.73 7.39 -11.32
N SER A 291 5.86 7.62 -10.64
CA SER A 291 6.29 8.93 -10.17
C SER A 291 6.92 9.81 -11.25
N THR A 292 7.21 9.27 -12.44
CA THR A 292 7.81 10.00 -13.58
C THR A 292 6.88 10.14 -14.77
N LEU A 293 5.60 9.76 -14.61
CA LEU A 293 4.57 10.11 -15.57
C LEU A 293 4.46 11.64 -15.72
N PRO A 294 3.95 12.17 -16.86
CA PRO A 294 3.75 13.61 -17.05
C PRO A 294 2.97 14.30 -15.92
N SER A 295 2.11 13.52 -15.25
CA SER A 295 1.52 13.85 -13.96
C SER A 295 1.44 12.57 -13.13
N HIS A 296 1.67 12.67 -11.82
CA HIS A 296 1.43 11.55 -10.91
C HIS A 296 0.00 11.02 -11.06
N PRO A 297 -0.22 9.70 -10.87
CA PRO A 297 -1.56 9.16 -10.80
C PRO A 297 -2.31 9.82 -9.64
N GLU A 298 -3.61 10.01 -9.81
CA GLU A 298 -4.50 10.49 -8.75
C GLU A 298 -4.60 9.47 -7.62
N SER A 299 -4.63 8.19 -7.99
CA SER A 299 -4.66 7.07 -7.08
C SER A 299 -3.63 6.03 -7.48
N PHE A 300 -2.81 5.61 -6.51
CA PHE A 300 -1.83 4.54 -6.63
C PHE A 300 -2.28 3.33 -5.80
N PRO A 301 -2.93 2.32 -6.43
CA PRO A 301 -3.28 1.08 -5.76
C PRO A 301 -2.06 0.17 -5.55
N VAL A 302 -1.83 -0.19 -4.29
CA VAL A 302 -0.86 -1.22 -3.90
C VAL A 302 -1.62 -2.51 -3.64
N ASN A 303 -1.45 -3.47 -4.54
CA ASN A 303 -2.02 -4.81 -4.40
C ASN A 303 -0.93 -5.75 -3.87
N ALA A 304 -1.27 -6.64 -2.96
CA ALA A 304 -0.50 -7.85 -2.73
C ALA A 304 -1.09 -8.97 -3.60
N LEU A 305 -0.25 -9.83 -4.17
CA LEU A 305 -0.69 -11.00 -4.90
C LEU A 305 -1.66 -11.81 -4.02
N VAL A 306 -2.83 -12.12 -4.57
CA VAL A 306 -3.74 -13.11 -4.02
C VAL A 306 -3.52 -14.38 -4.85
N PRO A 307 -2.84 -15.41 -4.32
CA PRO A 307 -2.61 -16.64 -5.06
C PRO A 307 -3.94 -17.34 -5.33
N ILE A 308 -4.26 -17.57 -6.61
CA ILE A 308 -5.49 -18.25 -7.01
C ILE A 308 -5.12 -19.57 -7.66
N LYS A 309 -5.59 -20.67 -7.06
CA LYS A 309 -5.38 -22.03 -7.58
C LYS A 309 -5.76 -22.10 -9.06
N GLY A 310 -4.89 -22.74 -9.85
CA GLY A 310 -5.05 -22.88 -11.30
C GLY A 310 -4.45 -21.76 -12.14
N THR A 311 -4.09 -20.62 -11.54
CA THR A 311 -3.21 -19.64 -12.20
C THR A 311 -1.74 -20.07 -12.05
N PRO A 312 -0.83 -19.65 -12.95
CA PRO A 312 0.61 -19.95 -12.80
C PRO A 312 1.21 -19.48 -11.46
N LEU A 313 0.67 -18.43 -10.85
CA LEU A 313 1.09 -17.92 -9.54
C LEU A 313 0.20 -18.41 -8.38
N GLY A 314 -0.56 -19.49 -8.57
CA GLY A 314 -1.54 -19.99 -7.61
C GLY A 314 -0.95 -20.55 -6.31
N ASP A 315 0.31 -21.01 -6.35
CA ASP A 315 1.02 -21.60 -5.21
C ASP A 315 2.12 -20.65 -4.65
N THR A 316 2.16 -19.41 -5.12
CA THR A 316 3.15 -18.42 -4.68
C THR A 316 2.89 -18.02 -3.22
N PRO A 317 3.93 -18.00 -2.35
CA PRO A 317 3.75 -17.58 -0.96
C PRO A 317 3.39 -16.09 -0.88
N PRO A 318 2.61 -15.67 0.13
CA PRO A 318 2.28 -14.26 0.33
C PRO A 318 3.52 -13.39 0.49
N ILE A 319 3.48 -12.19 -0.11
CA ILE A 319 4.55 -11.20 0.05
C ILE A 319 4.73 -10.82 1.54
N PRO A 320 5.95 -10.76 2.08
CA PRO A 320 6.18 -10.30 3.44
C PRO A 320 5.68 -8.87 3.66
N PHE A 321 4.94 -8.65 4.75
CA PHE A 321 4.40 -7.33 5.11
C PHE A 321 5.42 -6.18 5.08
N PRO A 322 6.68 -6.34 5.52
CA PRO A 322 7.69 -5.28 5.40
C PRO A 322 7.85 -4.73 3.97
N SER A 323 7.67 -5.56 2.95
CA SER A 323 7.70 -5.13 1.54
C SER A 323 6.52 -4.25 1.16
N VAL A 324 5.33 -4.59 1.66
CA VAL A 324 4.10 -3.82 1.44
C VAL A 324 4.22 -2.45 2.10
N LEU A 325 4.61 -2.43 3.37
CA LEU A 325 4.80 -1.19 4.13
C LEU A 325 5.86 -0.28 3.50
N ARG A 326 7.00 -0.85 3.09
CA ARG A 326 8.07 -0.12 2.40
C ARG A 326 7.59 0.51 1.10
N THR A 327 6.81 -0.22 0.31
CA THR A 327 6.26 0.28 -0.96
C THR A 327 5.28 1.43 -0.73
N ILE A 328 4.37 1.29 0.26
CA ILE A 328 3.42 2.35 0.64
C ILE A 328 4.15 3.61 1.11
N ALA A 329 5.10 3.45 2.04
CA ALA A 329 5.84 4.57 2.61
C ALA A 329 6.69 5.30 1.55
N THR A 330 7.35 4.55 0.66
CA THR A 330 8.10 5.13 -0.46
C THR A 330 7.17 5.86 -1.41
N ALA A 331 6.04 5.24 -1.80
CA ALA A 331 5.04 5.86 -2.67
C ALA A 331 4.52 7.19 -2.09
N ARG A 332 4.28 7.26 -0.77
CA ARG A 332 3.82 8.48 -0.11
C ARG A 332 4.86 9.59 -0.21
N ILE A 333 6.13 9.29 0.00
CA ILE A 333 7.19 10.28 -0.06
C ILE A 333 7.36 10.83 -1.48
N ILE A 334 7.39 9.96 -2.49
CA ILE A 334 7.67 10.39 -3.88
C ILE A 334 6.45 10.94 -4.61
N MET A 335 5.23 10.54 -4.19
CA MET A 335 3.96 11.02 -4.75
C MET A 335 3.08 11.63 -3.64
N PRO A 336 3.46 12.80 -3.08
CA PRO A 336 2.90 13.30 -1.83
C PRO A 336 1.41 13.65 -1.88
N ALA A 337 0.87 14.04 -3.05
CA ALA A 337 -0.54 14.38 -3.23
C ALA A 337 -1.41 13.20 -3.73
N THR A 338 -0.81 12.05 -4.02
CA THR A 338 -1.52 10.88 -4.57
C THR A 338 -2.26 10.13 -3.47
N ILE A 339 -3.46 9.65 -3.77
CA ILE A 339 -4.20 8.73 -2.91
C ILE A 339 -3.52 7.36 -2.99
N ILE A 340 -3.06 6.82 -1.87
CA ILE A 340 -2.41 5.51 -1.82
C ILE A 340 -3.41 4.50 -1.28
N ARG A 341 -3.77 3.53 -2.11
CA ARG A 341 -4.83 2.56 -1.79
C ARG A 341 -4.26 1.22 -1.40
N ILE A 342 -4.66 0.72 -0.23
CA ILE A 342 -4.51 -0.70 0.10
C ILE A 342 -5.60 -1.44 -0.66
N ALA A 343 -5.21 -2.12 -1.74
CA ALA A 343 -6.14 -2.73 -2.68
C ALA A 343 -6.27 -4.24 -2.45
N ALA A 344 -5.99 -5.08 -3.45
CA ALA A 344 -6.10 -6.52 -3.30
C ALA A 344 -5.08 -7.07 -2.27
N GLY A 345 -5.46 -8.14 -1.58
CA GLY A 345 -4.67 -8.74 -0.49
C GLY A 345 -4.93 -8.15 0.89
N ARG A 346 -5.80 -7.13 1.03
CA ARG A 346 -6.16 -6.58 2.35
C ARG A 346 -6.86 -7.60 3.25
N LYS A 347 -7.69 -8.49 2.69
CA LYS A 347 -8.49 -9.46 3.48
C LYS A 347 -7.64 -10.36 4.38
N THR A 348 -6.40 -10.68 3.98
CA THR A 348 -5.46 -11.51 4.74
C THR A 348 -4.50 -10.69 5.61
N MET A 349 -4.61 -9.36 5.58
CA MET A 349 -3.80 -8.44 6.38
C MET A 349 -4.46 -8.21 7.74
N SER A 350 -3.70 -8.44 8.83
CA SER A 350 -4.21 -8.15 10.18
C SER A 350 -4.52 -6.67 10.34
N GLU A 351 -5.40 -6.36 11.29
CA GLU A 351 -5.84 -5.00 11.55
C GLU A 351 -4.68 -4.05 11.89
N GLU A 352 -3.72 -4.50 12.70
CA GLU A 352 -2.55 -3.70 13.09
C GLU A 352 -1.64 -3.39 11.89
N LYS A 353 -1.54 -4.33 10.95
CA LYS A 353 -0.81 -4.12 9.69
C LYS A 353 -1.50 -3.08 8.83
N GLN A 354 -2.83 -3.11 8.74
CA GLN A 354 -3.61 -2.08 8.04
C GLN A 354 -3.43 -0.71 8.72
N ALA A 355 -3.53 -0.63 10.04
CA ALA A 355 -3.30 0.58 10.82
C ALA A 355 -1.89 1.18 10.57
N LEU A 356 -0.86 0.33 10.53
CA LEU A 356 0.50 0.75 10.21
C LEU A 356 0.64 1.24 8.77
N CYS A 357 -0.07 0.64 7.81
CA CYS A 357 -0.14 1.16 6.44
C CYS A 357 -0.82 2.54 6.37
N PHE A 358 -1.92 2.76 7.10
CA PHE A 358 -2.55 4.09 7.19
C PHE A 358 -1.62 5.12 7.81
N MET A 359 -0.93 4.76 8.90
CA MET A 359 0.06 5.64 9.54
C MET A 359 1.21 6.01 8.60
N ALA A 360 1.67 5.06 7.76
CA ALA A 360 2.69 5.27 6.74
C ALA A 360 2.19 6.04 5.50
N GLY A 361 0.89 6.38 5.43
CA GLY A 361 0.33 7.29 4.44
C GLY A 361 -0.54 6.64 3.37
N ALA A 362 -0.93 5.36 3.53
CA ALA A 362 -2.09 4.87 2.79
C ALA A 362 -3.35 5.61 3.27
N ASN A 363 -4.27 5.92 2.35
CA ASN A 363 -5.47 6.69 2.65
C ASN A 363 -6.66 6.33 1.74
N ALA A 364 -6.68 5.09 1.25
CA ALA A 364 -7.84 4.53 0.56
C ALA A 364 -7.89 3.00 0.70
N ILE A 365 -9.10 2.44 0.60
CA ILE A 365 -9.35 0.99 0.58
C ILE A 365 -10.50 0.63 -0.36
N PHE A 366 -10.57 -0.64 -0.75
CA PHE A 366 -11.81 -1.22 -1.28
C PHE A 366 -12.70 -1.73 -0.15
N THR A 367 -14.00 -1.48 -0.16
CA THR A 367 -14.94 -1.97 0.88
C THR A 367 -16.16 -2.60 0.25
N GLY A 368 -16.68 -3.67 0.87
CA GLY A 368 -17.85 -4.42 0.43
C GLY A 368 -17.65 -5.93 0.53
N GLU A 369 -18.62 -6.70 0.07
CA GLU A 369 -18.57 -8.16 0.23
C GLU A 369 -17.48 -8.82 -0.62
N LYS A 370 -17.26 -8.32 -1.85
CA LYS A 370 -16.33 -8.90 -2.83
C LYS A 370 -15.61 -7.82 -3.64
N MET A 371 -14.45 -8.18 -4.18
CA MET A 371 -13.78 -7.45 -5.25
C MET A 371 -14.19 -8.03 -6.61
N LEU A 372 -13.23 -8.24 -7.54
CA LEU A 372 -13.53 -8.78 -8.86
C LEU A 372 -13.87 -10.28 -8.82
N THR A 373 -13.00 -11.07 -8.20
CA THR A 373 -13.13 -12.54 -8.09
C THR A 373 -12.73 -13.08 -6.73
N THR A 374 -12.32 -12.22 -5.81
CA THR A 374 -11.85 -12.57 -4.47
C THR A 374 -12.66 -11.82 -3.42
N ASP A 375 -12.64 -12.32 -2.20
CA ASP A 375 -13.31 -11.68 -1.07
C ASP A 375 -12.71 -10.31 -0.75
N CYS A 376 -13.51 -9.47 -0.11
CA CYS A 376 -13.11 -8.19 0.43
C CYS A 376 -13.46 -8.12 1.94
N ASN A 377 -13.05 -7.05 2.63
CA ASN A 377 -13.53 -6.78 3.98
C ASN A 377 -14.89 -6.06 3.88
N GLY A 378 -15.86 -6.54 4.65
CA GLY A 378 -17.23 -6.03 4.62
C GLY A 378 -17.34 -4.63 5.25
N TRP A 379 -18.43 -3.94 4.95
CA TRP A 379 -18.66 -2.57 5.42
C TRP A 379 -18.67 -2.45 6.96
N ASP A 380 -19.28 -3.40 7.66
CA ASP A 380 -19.31 -3.41 9.13
C ASP A 380 -17.94 -3.66 9.74
N GLU A 381 -17.16 -4.56 9.14
CA GLU A 381 -15.78 -4.87 9.55
C GLU A 381 -14.89 -3.63 9.43
N ASP A 382 -14.96 -2.96 8.27
CA ASP A 382 -14.24 -1.72 8.01
C ASP A 382 -14.70 -0.58 8.92
N SER A 383 -16.01 -0.42 9.12
CA SER A 383 -16.57 0.62 10.00
C SER A 383 -16.15 0.44 11.45
N ALA A 384 -16.11 -0.80 11.93
CA ALA A 384 -15.67 -1.12 13.28
C ALA A 384 -14.16 -0.84 13.45
N MET A 385 -13.33 -1.21 12.46
CA MET A 385 -11.90 -0.86 12.45
C MET A 385 -11.71 0.66 12.47
N PHE A 386 -12.45 1.39 11.62
CA PHE A 386 -12.35 2.85 11.56
C PHE A 386 -12.68 3.48 12.91
N GLY A 387 -13.74 3.02 13.58
CA GLY A 387 -14.09 3.45 14.93
C GLY A 387 -12.99 3.19 15.98
N ARG A 388 -12.28 2.05 15.90
CA ARG A 388 -11.17 1.72 16.82
C ARG A 388 -9.94 2.59 16.60
N TRP A 389 -9.59 2.87 15.34
CA TRP A 389 -8.37 3.58 14.98
C TRP A 389 -8.57 5.09 14.76
N GLY A 390 -9.79 5.60 14.95
CA GLY A 390 -10.10 7.03 14.80
C GLY A 390 -10.09 7.50 13.33
N LEU A 391 -10.39 6.60 12.40
CA LEU A 391 -10.48 6.90 10.97
C LEU A 391 -11.92 7.27 10.59
N VAL A 392 -12.07 8.10 9.56
CA VAL A 392 -13.37 8.49 9.01
C VAL A 392 -13.38 8.37 7.49
N PRO A 393 -14.54 8.08 6.88
CA PRO A 393 -14.67 8.08 5.43
C PRO A 393 -14.41 9.48 4.83
N MET A 394 -13.51 9.56 3.86
CA MET A 394 -13.27 10.77 3.06
C MET A 394 -14.50 11.08 2.20
N LYS A 395 -14.91 12.35 2.13
CA LYS A 395 -16.07 12.79 1.33
C LYS A 395 -15.80 12.70 -0.17
N SER A 396 -16.86 12.44 -0.94
CA SER A 396 -16.82 12.44 -2.40
C SER A 396 -16.44 13.84 -2.92
N PHE A 397 -15.55 13.89 -3.92
CA PHE A 397 -15.01 15.12 -4.53
C PHE A 397 -14.25 16.07 -3.60
N ASP A 398 -14.04 15.72 -2.33
CA ASP A 398 -13.32 16.55 -1.37
C ASP A 398 -11.82 16.21 -1.44
N LYS A 399 -11.07 17.05 -2.15
CA LYS A 399 -9.61 16.99 -2.23
C LYS A 399 -9.01 18.27 -1.68
N LYS A 400 -9.28 18.55 -0.41
CA LYS A 400 -8.63 19.67 0.26
C LYS A 400 -7.19 19.29 0.59
N PRO A 401 -6.19 20.12 0.26
CA PRO A 401 -4.94 20.11 1.01
C PRO A 401 -5.28 20.32 2.49
N ALA A 402 -4.58 19.64 3.40
CA ALA A 402 -4.80 19.83 4.83
C ALA A 402 -4.69 21.34 5.17
N GLU A 403 -5.81 21.94 5.58
CA GLU A 403 -5.78 23.26 6.22
C GLU A 403 -4.85 23.14 7.44
N SER A 404 -4.00 24.14 7.65
CA SER A 404 -3.03 24.18 8.74
C SER A 404 -3.68 23.74 10.05
N VAL A 405 -3.01 22.86 10.80
CA VAL A 405 -3.43 22.33 12.10
C VAL A 405 -3.82 23.48 13.04
N GLY A 406 -5.07 23.88 12.99
CA GLY A 406 -5.60 25.05 13.69
C GLY A 406 -7.04 24.88 14.13
N ASP A 407 -7.77 23.88 13.60
CA ASP A 407 -9.17 23.71 13.98
C ASP A 407 -9.63 22.25 14.02
N ILE A 408 -9.02 21.46 14.92
CA ILE A 408 -9.55 20.14 15.31
C ILE A 408 -10.80 20.33 16.21
N SER A 409 -11.20 21.56 16.55
CA SER A 409 -12.30 21.85 17.47
C SER A 409 -13.70 21.61 16.87
N ALA A 410 -13.82 21.56 15.54
CA ALA A 410 -15.12 21.47 14.86
C ALA A 410 -15.63 20.03 14.65
N ALA A 411 -14.81 19.01 14.89
CA ALA A 411 -15.27 17.62 14.96
C ALA A 411 -16.00 17.41 16.30
N ARG A 412 -17.24 17.91 16.38
CA ARG A 412 -18.12 17.74 17.54
C ARG A 412 -18.10 16.29 18.01
N ALA A 413 -17.60 16.14 19.23
CA ALA A 413 -17.53 14.92 20.00
C ALA A 413 -18.79 14.06 19.86
N ARG A 414 -18.66 12.91 19.20
CA ARG A 414 -19.33 11.71 19.70
C ARG A 414 -18.36 11.09 20.70
N PRO A 415 -18.76 10.88 21.97
CA PRO A 415 -17.84 10.37 22.98
C PRO A 415 -17.50 8.91 22.66
N TYR A 416 -16.33 8.70 22.06
CA TYR A 416 -15.77 7.38 21.79
C TYR A 416 -15.18 6.72 23.05
N TYR A 417 -15.02 7.47 24.13
CA TYR A 417 -14.72 6.94 25.45
C TYR A 417 -16.01 6.85 26.27
N ARG A 418 -16.68 5.70 26.25
CA ARG A 418 -17.47 5.31 27.43
C ARG A 418 -16.48 4.97 28.53
N SER A 419 -16.63 5.67 29.63
CA SER A 419 -15.94 5.45 30.90
C SER A 419 -15.89 3.97 31.26
N ILE A 420 -14.67 3.47 31.45
CA ILE A 420 -14.44 2.33 32.34
C ILE A 420 -14.64 2.90 33.74
N ALA A 421 -15.74 2.52 34.39
CA ALA A 421 -15.97 2.65 35.82
C ALA A 421 -16.42 1.28 36.32
#